data_AF-W6TU09-F1
#
_entry.id   AF-W6TU09-F1
#
_cell.length_a   1.000
_cell.length_b   1.000
_cell.length_c   1.000
_cell.angle_alpha   90.00
_cell.angle_beta   90.00
_cell.angle_gamma   90.00
#
_symmetry.space_group_name_H-M   'P 1'
#
loop_
_entity.id
_entity.type
_entity.pdbx_description
1 polymer ?
#
loop_
_entity_poly.entity_id
_entity_poly.type
_entity_poly.pdbx_seq_one_letter_code
_entity_poly.pdbx_strand_id
1 'polypeptide(L)'
;MYFYGGAVKKEILNKKATIGLNVLNPFSRDLNIKTVNNTATSTQNTDIHYPLRSFGLNFSYNFGKLKFTQKKSIKNDDLKKEEQGGMGGGVQ
;
A
#
# COMPACT_ATOMS: atom_id res chain seq x y z
N MET A 1 18.83 -2.04 11.97
CA MET A 1 17.63 -2.90 11.99
C MET A 1 17.07 -2.93 10.57
N TYR A 2 17.05 -4.09 9.91
CA TYR A 2 16.60 -4.20 8.52
C TYR A 2 15.33 -5.05 8.46
N PHE A 3 14.34 -4.56 7.71
CA PHE A 3 13.09 -5.25 7.45
C PHE A 3 12.98 -5.53 5.96
N TYR A 4 12.62 -6.77 5.63
CA TYR A 4 12.43 -7.20 4.25
C TYR A 4 11.04 -7.81 4.15
N GLY A 5 10.16 -7.15 3.42
CA GLY A 5 8.80 -7.62 3.23
C GLY A 5 8.33 -7.31 1.83
N GLY A 6 7.46 -8.17 1.32
CA GLY A 6 6.88 -8.03 0.00
C GLY A 6 5.53 -8.71 -0.06
N ALA A 7 4.67 -8.20 -0.93
CA ALA A 7 3.41 -8.84 -1.23
C ALA A 7 3.23 -8.90 -2.74
N VAL A 8 2.77 -10.05 -3.22
CA VAL A 8 2.39 -10.23 -4.63
C VAL A 8 0.91 -10.53 -4.69
N LYS A 9 0.20 -9.84 -5.58
CA LYS A 9 -1.23 -9.98 -5.77
C LYS A 9 -1.49 -10.31 -7.24
N LYS A 10 -2.29 -11.33 -7.50
CA LYS A 10 -2.69 -11.73 -8.85
C LYS A 10 -4.20 -11.79 -8.96
N GLU A 11 -4.72 -11.01 -9.90
CA GLU A 11 -6.12 -11.06 -10.30
C GLU A 11 -6.35 -12.31 -11.16
N ILE A 12 -7.41 -13.05 -10.85
CA ILE A 12 -7.84 -14.25 -11.56
C ILE A 12 -9.34 -14.18 -11.85
N LEU A 13 -9.87 -15.06 -12.71
CA LEU A 13 -11.29 -15.11 -13.09
C LEU A 13 -11.83 -13.77 -13.64
N ASN A 14 -11.16 -13.16 -14.64
CA ASN A 14 -11.58 -11.88 -15.23
C ASN A 14 -11.80 -10.78 -14.17
N LYS A 15 -10.84 -10.64 -13.25
CA LYS A 15 -10.87 -9.69 -12.12
C LYS A 15 -11.95 -9.96 -11.06
N LYS A 16 -12.64 -11.11 -11.13
CA LYS A 16 -13.64 -11.50 -10.12
C LYS A 16 -13.02 -12.09 -8.87
N ALA A 17 -11.85 -12.70 -8.98
CA ALA A 17 -11.12 -13.21 -7.84
C ALA A 17 -9.73 -12.60 -7.77
N THR A 18 -9.16 -12.60 -6.57
CA THR A 18 -7.77 -12.25 -6.36
C THR A 18 -7.16 -13.20 -5.35
N ILE A 19 -5.98 -13.69 -5.68
CA ILE A 19 -5.10 -14.36 -4.74
C ILE A 19 -3.89 -13.46 -4.44
N GLY A 20 -3.48 -13.41 -3.18
CA GLY A 20 -2.34 -12.65 -2.72
C GLY A 20 -1.46 -13.47 -1.80
N LEU A 21 -0.16 -13.30 -1.93
CA LEU A 21 0.85 -13.80 -1.01
C LEU A 21 1.51 -12.61 -0.34
N ASN A 22 1.64 -12.65 0.99
CA ASN A 22 2.43 -11.68 1.74
C ASN A 22 3.53 -12.40 2.50
N VAL A 23 4.71 -11.80 2.52
CA VAL A 23 5.85 -12.27 3.27
C VAL A 23 6.49 -11.10 3.99
N LEU A 24 6.80 -11.31 5.27
CA LEU A 24 7.49 -10.33 6.10
C LEU A 24 8.63 -11.03 6.82
N ASN A 25 9.80 -10.43 6.75
CA ASN A 25 11.05 -10.93 7.30
C ASN A 25 11.28 -12.42 7.00
N PRO A 26 11.34 -12.83 5.71
CA PRO A 26 11.51 -14.25 5.38
C PRO A 26 12.82 -14.84 5.89
N PHE A 27 13.87 -14.03 5.97
CA PHE A 27 15.23 -14.47 6.31
C PHE A 27 15.58 -14.30 7.79
N SER A 28 14.94 -13.35 8.50
CA SER A 28 15.18 -13.08 9.92
C SER A 28 14.01 -13.60 10.77
N ARG A 29 14.30 -14.47 11.75
CA ARG A 29 13.28 -15.06 12.63
C ARG A 29 12.68 -14.00 13.56
N ASP A 30 13.55 -13.30 14.27
CA ASP A 30 13.17 -12.36 15.31
C ASP A 30 13.87 -11.02 15.10
N LEU A 31 13.19 -9.97 15.54
CA LEU A 31 13.76 -8.64 15.66
C LEU A 31 14.44 -8.56 17.03
N ASN A 32 15.76 -8.48 17.03
CA ASN A 32 16.54 -8.42 18.26
C ASN A 32 16.78 -6.95 18.63
N ILE A 33 16.17 -6.52 19.74
CA ILE A 33 16.34 -5.18 20.29
C ILE A 33 17.18 -5.33 21.56
N LYS A 34 18.46 -4.95 21.44
CA LYS A 34 19.40 -4.92 22.57
C LYS A 34 19.55 -3.48 23.04
N THR A 35 19.24 -3.24 24.30
CA THR A 35 19.41 -1.94 24.95
C THR A 35 20.32 -2.12 26.15
N VAL A 36 21.42 -1.37 26.18
CA VAL A 36 22.36 -1.33 27.30
C VAL A 36 22.28 0.07 27.89
N ASN A 37 21.81 0.16 29.13
CA ASN A 37 21.77 1.41 29.89
C ASN A 37 22.83 1.36 30.98
N ASN A 38 23.80 2.27 30.89
CA ASN A 38 24.84 2.42 31.88
C ASN A 38 24.54 3.65 32.74
N THR A 39 24.55 3.47 34.05
CA THR A 39 24.50 4.55 35.05
C THR A 39 25.77 4.49 35.90
N ALA A 40 26.01 5.50 36.73
CA ALA A 40 27.21 5.55 37.57
C ALA A 40 27.34 4.38 38.57
N THR A 41 26.25 3.67 38.86
CA THR A 41 26.21 2.61 39.87
C THR A 41 25.67 1.27 39.35
N SER A 42 25.18 1.20 38.11
CA SER A 42 24.57 -0.01 37.58
C SER A 42 24.56 -0.06 36.05
N THR A 43 24.65 -1.26 35.51
CA THR A 43 24.43 -1.58 34.10
C THR A 43 23.17 -2.43 33.97
N GLN A 44 22.21 -1.93 33.20
CA GLN A 44 21.00 -2.66 32.84
C GLN A 44 21.09 -3.12 31.39
N ASN A 45 20.95 -4.43 31.18
CA ASN A 45 20.89 -5.05 29.87
C ASN A 45 19.47 -5.54 29.61
N THR A 46 18.86 -5.05 28.54
CA THR A 46 17.55 -5.50 28.06
C THR A 46 17.73 -6.13 26.68
N ASP A 47 17.27 -7.37 26.52
CA ASP A 47 17.33 -8.12 25.26
C ASP A 47 15.94 -8.63 24.91
N ILE A 48 15.31 -8.01 23.90
CA ILE A 48 13.95 -8.33 23.47
C ILE A 48 14.02 -9.01 22.11
N HIS A 49 13.42 -10.20 22.03
CA HIS A 49 13.27 -10.98 20.81
C HIS A 49 11.81 -10.88 20.35
N TYR A 50 11.55 -10.09 19.31
CA TYR A 50 10.20 -9.89 18.80
C TYR A 50 9.97 -10.72 17.52
N PRO A 51 9.04 -11.70 17.52
CA PRO A 51 8.82 -12.59 16.38
C PRO A 51 8.07 -11.87 15.27
N LEU A 52 8.81 -11.33 14.30
CA LEU A 52 8.26 -10.51 13.23
C LEU A 52 8.14 -11.26 11.89
N ARG A 53 8.58 -12.52 11.84
CA ARG A 53 8.50 -13.37 10.64
C ARG A 53 7.06 -13.85 10.41
N SER A 54 6.49 -13.50 9.27
CA SER A 54 5.15 -13.94 8.89
C SER A 54 5.01 -14.25 7.40
N PHE A 55 4.12 -15.20 7.12
CA PHE A 55 3.69 -15.58 5.78
C PHE A 55 2.16 -15.58 5.78
N GLY A 56 1.54 -15.02 4.75
CA GLY A 56 0.10 -14.96 4.63
C GLY A 56 -0.38 -15.24 3.22
N LEU A 57 -1.53 -15.90 3.17
CA LEU A 57 -2.29 -16.24 1.98
C LEU A 57 -3.61 -15.47 2.04
N ASN A 58 -3.88 -14.63 1.06
CA ASN A 58 -5.10 -13.84 0.97
C ASN A 58 -5.91 -14.30 -0.24
N PHE A 59 -7.18 -14.60 -0.02
CA PHE A 59 -8.13 -14.92 -1.09
C PHE A 59 -9.32 -13.98 -1.01
N SER A 60 -9.71 -13.42 -2.15
CA SER A 60 -10.87 -12.55 -2.27
C SER A 60 -11.66 -12.91 -3.52
N TYR A 61 -12.98 -13.01 -3.40
CA TYR A 61 -13.89 -13.28 -4.51
C TYR A 61 -15.04 -12.28 -4.49
N ASN A 62 -15.16 -11.52 -5.57
CA ASN A 62 -16.21 -10.54 -5.78
C ASN A 62 -17.37 -11.21 -6.52
N PHE A 63 -18.52 -11.30 -5.86
CA PHE A 63 -19.76 -11.82 -6.42
C PHE A 63 -20.83 -10.71 -6.49
N GLY A 64 -21.74 -10.81 -7.46
CA GLY A 64 -22.82 -9.85 -7.68
C GLY A 64 -22.65 -8.99 -8.93
N LYS A 65 -23.75 -8.35 -9.37
CA LYS A 65 -23.75 -7.40 -10.49
C LYS A 65 -23.42 -6.01 -9.96
N LEU A 66 -22.15 -5.59 -10.06
CA LEU A 66 -21.82 -4.17 -10.02
C LEU A 66 -22.38 -3.52 -11.28
N LYS A 67 -23.65 -3.12 -11.25
CA LYS A 67 -24.22 -2.21 -12.23
C LYS A 67 -23.52 -0.87 -12.03
N PHE A 68 -22.31 -0.72 -12.59
CA PHE A 68 -21.77 0.59 -12.90
C PHE A 68 -22.67 1.16 -14.00
N THR A 69 -23.82 1.70 -13.59
CA THR A 69 -24.52 2.67 -14.40
C THR A 69 -23.54 3.82 -14.49
N GLN A 70 -22.80 3.89 -15.61
CA GLN A 70 -22.00 5.07 -15.92
C GLN A 70 -22.94 6.25 -15.75
N LYS A 71 -22.72 7.07 -14.70
CA LYS A 71 -23.32 8.40 -14.66
C LYS A 71 -22.81 9.05 -15.93
N LYS A 72 -23.70 9.25 -16.91
CA LYS A 72 -23.42 9.95 -18.15
C LYS A 72 -22.62 11.19 -17.75
N SER A 73 -21.36 11.25 -18.18
CA SER A 73 -20.59 12.48 -18.08
C SER A 73 -21.42 13.52 -18.82
N ILE A 74 -21.95 14.51 -18.11
CA ILE A 74 -22.63 15.63 -18.73
C ILE A 74 -21.54 16.30 -19.59
N LYS A 75 -21.62 16.12 -20.91
CA LYS A 75 -20.84 16.93 -21.85
C LYS A 75 -21.58 18.25 -21.96
N ASN A 76 -21.12 19.27 -21.24
CA ASN A 76 -21.47 20.65 -21.54
C ASN A 76 -20.69 21.06 -22.78
N ASP A 77 -21.30 20.85 -23.95
CA ASP A 77 -20.82 21.28 -25.26
C ASP A 77 -21.33 22.70 -25.62
N ASP A 78 -21.93 23.40 -24.64
CA ASP A 78 -22.67 24.65 -24.81
C ASP A 78 -21.99 25.86 -24.16
N LEU A 79 -20.68 25.80 -23.89
CA LEU A 79 -19.90 27.00 -23.58
C LEU A 79 -19.88 27.87 -24.83
N LYS A 80 -20.82 28.82 -24.84
CA LYS A 80 -20.98 29.90 -25.82
C LYS A 80 -19.62 30.37 -26.30
N LYS A 81 -19.42 30.28 -27.62
CA LYS A 81 -18.43 31.06 -28.36
C LYS A 81 -18.73 32.54 -28.13
N GLU A 82 -18.05 33.16 -27.17
CA GLU A 82 -17.90 34.60 -27.13
C GLU A 82 -16.41 34.92 -27.22
N GLU A 83 -16.12 35.49 -28.39
CA GLU A 83 -15.02 36.35 -28.80
C GLU A 83 -13.75 36.52 -27.95
N GLN A 84 -12.66 36.47 -28.72
CA GLN A 84 -11.49 37.35 -28.66
C GLN A 84 -10.59 37.28 -27.43
N GLY A 85 -9.32 37.03 -27.73
CA GLY A 85 -8.26 37.85 -27.14
C GLY A 85 -7.17 37.05 -26.45
N GLY A 86 -6.06 36.92 -27.16
CA GLY A 86 -4.78 37.24 -26.55
C GLY A 86 -4.08 36.13 -25.76
N MET A 87 -3.02 35.65 -26.40
CA MET A 87 -1.66 35.70 -25.85
C MET A 87 -1.30 34.66 -24.78
N GLY A 88 -0.28 33.87 -25.12
CA GLY A 88 0.20 32.75 -24.33
C GLY A 88 0.93 33.12 -23.05
N GLY A 89 1.31 32.07 -22.34
CA GLY A 89 2.17 32.13 -21.17
C GLY A 89 2.22 30.75 -20.52
N GLY A 90 3.32 30.04 -20.74
CA GLY A 90 3.59 28.77 -20.09
C GLY A 90 4.00 28.92 -18.62
N VAL A 91 3.96 27.77 -17.94
CA VAL A 91 4.85 27.34 -16.86
C VAL A 91 5.07 28.28 -15.66
N GLN A 92 4.31 28.04 -14.59
CA GLN A 92 4.86 27.59 -13.30
C GLN A 92 3.77 26.97 -12.42
#